data_AF-A0AAV0JAQ2-F1
#
_entry.id   AF-A0AAV0JAQ2-F1
#
_cell.length_a   1.000
_cell.length_b   1.000
_cell.length_c   1.000
_cell.angle_alpha   90.00
_cell.angle_beta   90.00
_cell.angle_gamma   90.00
#
_symmetry.space_group_name_H-M   'P 1'
#
loop_
_entity.id
_entity.type
_entity.pdbx_description
1 polymer ?
#
loop_
_entity_poly.entity_id
_entity_poly.type
_entity_poly.pdbx_seq_one_letter_code
_entity_poly.pdbx_strand_id
1 'polypeptide(L)'
;MSLGEGDAGGDGSGWRQLRVAEGEALLGEGDAGGGWRRVKRCWVRAMLAAGGGVFVFMGSCSLFDLERHFAFYGAYHSNPTNILIHMIFVWPILFTAQLILYFTPSLPPKFEFSILGIDALLVLNVGLLFTVIYGVFYICLDKKAGSLATLLLLFCWVASSFLGSWLGFSLAWKVVVVAQIVCWTGQFIGHGVFEKRAPALLDNLVQAFLMAPFFVLLEALQTFAYEPYPGFHATVQAKVDTQIREWQEKKQK
;
A
#
# COMPACT_ATOMS: atom_id res chain seq x y z
N MET A 1 -34.66 29.44 -63.23
CA MET A 1 -33.56 28.57 -63.69
C MET A 1 -32.27 29.09 -63.07
N SER A 2 -31.72 28.30 -62.13
CA SER A 2 -30.35 28.29 -61.57
C SER A 2 -29.71 29.56 -60.99
N LEU A 3 -29.52 29.55 -59.66
CA LEU A 3 -28.30 29.91 -58.90
C LEU A 3 -28.42 29.09 -57.59
N GLY A 4 -27.49 28.27 -57.06
CA GLY A 4 -26.05 28.10 -57.21
C GLY A 4 -25.47 27.98 -55.78
N GLU A 5 -25.19 26.76 -55.32
CA GLU A 5 -24.58 26.43 -54.01
C GLU A 5 -23.05 26.62 -53.99
N GLY A 6 -22.50 26.80 -52.78
CA GLY A 6 -21.07 26.65 -52.42
C GLY A 6 -20.46 27.94 -51.84
N ASP A 7 -19.62 27.96 -50.81
CA ASP A 7 -18.99 26.96 -49.95
C ASP A 7 -18.35 27.76 -48.78
N ALA A 8 -18.36 27.24 -47.55
CA ALA A 8 -17.74 27.91 -46.39
C ALA A 8 -16.85 26.93 -45.63
N GLY A 9 -15.63 26.75 -46.15
CA GLY A 9 -14.54 26.06 -45.47
C GLY A 9 -13.97 26.90 -44.32
N GLY A 10 -14.33 26.55 -43.09
CA GLY A 10 -13.72 27.05 -41.85
C GLY A 10 -12.71 26.04 -41.31
N ASP A 11 -11.42 26.38 -41.40
CA ASP A 11 -10.26 25.63 -40.92
C ASP A 11 -10.32 25.32 -39.41
N GLY A 12 -10.34 24.03 -39.06
CA GLY A 12 -10.30 23.49 -37.69
C GLY A 12 -8.92 23.50 -37.00
N SER A 13 -7.98 24.34 -37.44
CA SER A 13 -6.64 24.50 -36.84
C SER A 13 -6.64 25.37 -35.58
N GLY A 14 -7.50 26.40 -35.51
CA GLY A 14 -7.52 27.38 -34.40
C GLY A 14 -7.87 26.78 -33.04
N TRP A 15 -8.90 25.92 -32.98
CA TRP A 15 -9.31 25.22 -31.75
C TRP A 15 -8.30 24.17 -31.27
N ARG A 16 -7.42 23.73 -32.17
CA ARG A 16 -6.35 22.78 -31.86
C ARG A 16 -5.17 23.49 -31.22
N GLN A 17 -4.83 24.69 -31.70
CA GLN A 17 -3.76 25.49 -31.11
C GLN A 17 -4.12 26.08 -29.73
N LEU A 18 -5.37 26.50 -29.53
CA LEU A 18 -5.84 27.00 -28.22
C LEU A 18 -5.78 25.94 -27.11
N ARG A 19 -6.16 24.68 -27.40
CA ARG A 19 -6.03 23.56 -26.44
C ARG A 19 -4.59 23.15 -26.18
N VAL A 20 -3.70 23.32 -27.16
CA VAL A 20 -2.27 23.06 -26.98
C VAL A 20 -1.65 24.14 -26.10
N ALA A 21 -2.00 25.42 -26.30
CA ALA A 21 -1.51 26.52 -25.47
C ALA A 21 -2.03 26.47 -24.02
N GLU A 22 -3.30 26.11 -23.80
CA GLU A 22 -3.83 25.87 -22.44
C GLU A 22 -3.21 24.62 -21.78
N GLY A 23 -2.87 23.60 -22.57
CA GLY A 23 -2.17 22.41 -22.11
C GLY A 23 -0.70 22.68 -21.73
N GLU A 24 -0.02 23.59 -22.43
CA GLU A 24 1.36 23.99 -22.14
C GLU A 24 1.46 24.97 -20.97
N ALA A 25 0.45 25.82 -20.76
CA ALA A 25 0.38 26.73 -19.61
C ALA A 25 0.19 26.00 -18.26
N LEU A 26 -0.40 24.80 -18.26
CA LEU A 26 -0.56 23.95 -17.07
C LEU A 26 0.69 23.09 -16.74
N LEU A 27 1.73 23.16 -17.57
CA LEU A 27 3.02 22.48 -17.35
C LEU A 27 4.09 23.41 -16.74
N GLY A 28 3.70 24.64 -16.40
CA GLY A 28 4.56 25.69 -15.87
C GLY A 28 4.70 25.74 -14.35
N GLU A 29 4.69 24.62 -13.63
CA GLU A 29 5.20 24.54 -12.26
C GLU A 29 5.92 23.19 -12.05
N GLY A 30 7.09 23.23 -11.41
CA GLY A 30 8.14 22.19 -11.49
C GLY A 30 7.66 20.73 -11.39
N ASP A 31 7.93 19.96 -12.46
CA ASP A 31 7.55 18.55 -12.60
C ASP A 31 8.33 17.61 -11.65
N ALA A 32 7.94 17.60 -10.38
CA ALA A 32 8.23 16.50 -9.45
C ALA A 32 7.44 15.20 -9.79
N GLY A 33 6.57 15.25 -10.80
CA GLY A 33 5.71 14.15 -11.24
C GLY A 33 6.36 13.23 -12.28
N GLY A 34 7.17 13.75 -13.19
CA GLY A 34 7.76 13.01 -14.31
C GLY A 34 8.82 12.01 -13.89
N GLY A 35 9.70 12.42 -12.97
CA GLY A 35 10.67 11.51 -12.34
C GLY A 35 9.97 10.36 -11.60
N TRP A 36 8.88 10.67 -10.91
CA TRP A 36 8.14 9.67 -10.15
C TRP A 36 7.37 8.67 -11.01
N ARG A 37 6.70 9.16 -12.06
CA ARG A 37 6.07 8.30 -13.07
C ARG A 37 7.10 7.36 -13.71
N ARG A 38 8.35 7.80 -13.87
CA ARG A 38 9.47 6.97 -14.35
C ARG A 38 9.86 5.89 -13.32
N VAL A 39 9.98 6.22 -12.04
CA VAL A 39 10.28 5.25 -10.96
C VAL A 39 9.23 4.16 -10.88
N LYS A 40 7.93 4.49 -10.88
CA LYS A 40 6.85 3.49 -10.88
C LYS A 40 6.97 2.52 -12.08
N ARG A 41 7.25 3.05 -13.27
CA ARG A 41 7.44 2.22 -14.49
C ARG A 41 8.66 1.30 -14.39
N CYS A 42 9.77 1.75 -13.82
CA CYS A 42 10.96 0.90 -13.63
C CYS A 42 10.69 -0.24 -12.64
N TRP A 43 9.94 0.03 -11.57
CA TRP A 43 9.56 -1.00 -10.60
C TRP A 43 8.63 -2.06 -11.18
N VAL A 44 7.61 -1.64 -11.94
CA VAL A 44 6.74 -2.56 -12.70
C VAL A 44 7.59 -3.47 -13.60
N ARG A 45 8.54 -2.91 -14.33
CA ARG A 45 9.45 -3.69 -15.19
C ARG A 45 10.33 -4.67 -14.42
N ALA A 46 10.85 -4.27 -13.26
CA ALA A 46 11.66 -5.14 -12.41
C ALA A 46 10.84 -6.31 -11.85
N MET A 47 9.59 -6.08 -11.42
CA MET A 47 8.70 -7.14 -10.95
C MET A 47 8.29 -8.09 -12.09
N LEU A 48 7.99 -7.56 -13.28
CA LEU A 48 7.71 -8.38 -14.47
C LEU A 48 8.92 -9.25 -14.86
N ALA A 49 10.14 -8.73 -14.71
CA ALA A 49 11.36 -9.48 -14.99
C ALA A 49 11.68 -10.55 -13.94
N ALA A 50 11.22 -10.39 -12.69
CA ALA A 50 11.48 -11.30 -11.58
C ALA A 50 10.57 -12.56 -11.54
N GLY A 51 9.57 -12.65 -12.41
CA GLY A 51 8.77 -13.87 -12.60
C GLY A 51 7.27 -13.64 -12.49
N GLY A 52 6.57 -13.65 -13.63
CA GLY A 52 5.12 -13.67 -13.70
C GLY A 52 4.60 -13.03 -14.98
N GLY A 53 4.56 -13.81 -16.07
CA GLY A 53 3.83 -13.42 -17.27
C GLY A 53 2.34 -13.34 -16.95
N VAL A 54 1.83 -12.12 -16.73
CA VAL A 54 0.40 -11.83 -16.70
C VAL A 54 0.15 -10.61 -17.58
N PHE A 55 -0.79 -10.79 -18.49
CA PHE A 55 -1.18 -9.93 -19.60
C PHE A 55 -1.24 -8.43 -19.25
N VAL A 56 -0.57 -7.63 -20.09
CA VAL A 56 -0.73 -6.17 -20.13
C VAL A 56 -1.97 -5.87 -20.97
N PHE A 57 -3.02 -5.32 -20.34
CA PHE A 57 -4.04 -4.53 -21.03
C PHE A 57 -4.04 -3.10 -20.46
N MET A 58 -4.17 -2.12 -21.36
CA MET A 58 -4.04 -0.68 -21.13
C MET A 58 -4.82 -0.17 -19.90
N GLY A 59 -4.11 0.59 -19.08
CA GLY A 59 -4.59 1.22 -17.84
C GLY A 59 -3.47 1.14 -16.81
N SER A 60 -3.26 2.18 -16.00
CA SER A 60 -2.32 2.14 -14.86
C SER A 60 -2.35 0.77 -14.18
N CYS A 61 -1.20 0.09 -14.07
CA CYS A 61 -1.12 -1.29 -13.56
C CYS A 61 -2.03 -1.48 -12.34
N SER A 62 -3.03 -2.37 -12.44
CA SER A 62 -4.06 -2.63 -11.43
C SER A 62 -3.52 -2.81 -10.00
N LEU A 63 -2.25 -3.18 -9.83
CA LEU A 63 -1.57 -3.38 -8.55
C LEU A 63 -1.24 -2.08 -7.79
N PHE A 64 -1.09 -0.95 -8.51
CA PHE A 64 -0.76 0.35 -7.92
C PHE A 64 -1.96 1.31 -7.93
N ASP A 65 -3.16 0.79 -8.19
CA ASP A 65 -4.42 1.52 -8.10
C ASP A 65 -4.81 1.66 -6.63
N LEU A 66 -4.26 2.69 -5.99
CA LEU A 66 -4.47 2.94 -4.57
C LEU A 66 -5.95 3.11 -4.22
N GLU A 67 -6.72 3.85 -5.03
CA GLU A 67 -8.16 4.05 -4.79
C GLU A 67 -8.90 2.74 -4.79
N ARG A 68 -8.66 1.88 -5.79
CA ARG A 68 -9.32 0.58 -5.90
C ARG A 68 -9.00 -0.30 -4.70
N HIS A 69 -7.72 -0.43 -4.35
CA HIS A 69 -7.32 -1.32 -3.27
C HIS A 69 -7.76 -0.82 -1.90
N PHE A 70 -7.68 0.50 -1.68
CA PHE A 70 -8.10 1.10 -0.42
C PHE A 70 -9.63 1.11 -0.27
N ALA A 71 -10.39 1.31 -1.37
CA ALA A 71 -11.84 1.14 -1.34
C ALA A 71 -12.25 -0.32 -1.07
N PHE A 72 -11.53 -1.30 -1.64
CA PHE A 72 -11.74 -2.71 -1.29
C PHE A 72 -11.49 -2.97 0.19
N TYR A 73 -10.43 -2.40 0.77
CA TYR A 73 -10.19 -2.47 2.21
C TYR A 73 -11.35 -1.85 3.01
N GLY A 74 -11.78 -0.63 2.69
CA GLY A 74 -12.87 0.06 3.40
C GLY A 74 -14.20 -0.70 3.33
N ALA A 75 -14.48 -1.39 2.22
CA ALA A 75 -15.69 -2.21 2.09
C ALA A 75 -15.72 -3.45 3.02
N TYR A 76 -14.56 -3.88 3.53
CA TYR A 76 -14.45 -4.97 4.52
C TYR A 76 -14.25 -4.48 5.95
N HIS A 77 -13.93 -3.21 6.14
CA HIS A 77 -13.61 -2.60 7.44
C HIS A 77 -14.43 -1.32 7.58
N SER A 78 -15.74 -1.48 7.76
CA SER A 78 -16.70 -0.37 7.86
C SER A 78 -17.09 -0.06 9.31
N ASN A 79 -16.92 -1.04 10.21
CA ASN A 79 -17.21 -0.89 11.62
C ASN A 79 -16.03 -0.23 12.36
N PRO A 80 -16.24 0.87 13.11
CA PRO A 80 -15.14 1.60 13.78
C PRO A 80 -14.39 0.74 14.80
N THR A 81 -15.05 -0.22 15.46
CA THR A 81 -14.39 -1.14 16.39
C THR A 81 -13.49 -2.12 15.64
N ASN A 82 -13.93 -2.63 14.49
CA ASN A 82 -13.09 -3.48 13.65
C ASN A 82 -11.86 -2.72 13.13
N ILE A 83 -12.06 -1.50 12.63
CA ILE A 83 -10.95 -0.64 12.19
C ILE A 83 -9.94 -0.44 13.32
N LEU A 84 -10.40 -0.14 14.54
CA LEU A 84 -9.52 0.02 15.71
C LEU A 84 -8.74 -1.25 16.06
N ILE A 85 -9.40 -2.42 16.06
CA ILE A 85 -8.75 -3.71 16.27
C ILE A 85 -7.63 -3.90 15.23
N HIS A 86 -7.91 -3.60 13.97
CA HIS A 86 -6.91 -3.71 12.89
C HIS A 86 -5.74 -2.75 13.08
N MET A 87 -6.02 -1.48 13.40
CA MET A 87 -4.98 -0.48 13.69
C MET A 87 -4.05 -0.91 14.83
N ILE A 88 -4.60 -1.53 15.88
CA ILE A 88 -3.83 -2.00 17.05
C ILE A 88 -2.99 -3.23 16.71
N PHE A 89 -3.52 -4.20 15.97
CA PHE A 89 -2.90 -5.53 15.85
C PHE A 89 -2.08 -5.76 14.56
N VAL A 90 -2.30 -5.01 13.47
CA VAL A 90 -1.54 -5.21 12.22
C VAL A 90 -0.04 -4.94 12.41
N TRP A 91 0.33 -3.85 13.09
CA TRP A 91 1.74 -3.51 13.29
C TRP A 91 2.50 -4.47 14.23
N PRO A 92 1.92 -4.93 15.36
CA PRO A 92 2.50 -6.01 16.16
C PRO A 92 2.68 -7.33 15.39
N ILE A 93 1.75 -7.70 14.50
CA ILE A 93 1.91 -8.87 13.61
C ILE A 93 3.14 -8.70 12.72
N LEU A 94 3.29 -7.53 12.08
CA LEU A 94 4.45 -7.23 11.25
C LEU A 94 5.75 -7.22 12.05
N PHE A 95 5.75 -6.60 13.22
CA PHE A 95 6.92 -6.51 14.10
C PHE A 95 7.40 -7.90 14.54
N THR A 96 6.48 -8.77 14.97
CA THR A 96 6.85 -10.13 15.39
C THR A 96 7.19 -11.05 14.23
N ALA A 97 6.66 -10.79 13.03
CA ALA A 97 7.15 -11.43 11.81
C ALA A 97 8.61 -11.03 11.51
N GLN A 98 8.96 -9.75 11.66
CA GLN A 98 10.35 -9.30 11.51
C GLN A 98 11.28 -9.89 12.59
N LEU A 99 10.78 -10.06 13.83
CA LEU A 99 11.52 -10.71 14.90
C LEU A 99 11.92 -12.14 14.57
N ILE A 100 11.03 -12.95 13.97
CA ILE A 100 11.41 -14.31 13.58
C ILE A 100 12.34 -14.31 12.36
N LEU A 101 12.14 -13.38 11.42
CA LEU A 101 12.99 -13.24 10.23
C LEU A 101 14.43 -12.83 10.57
N TYR A 102 14.66 -12.20 11.73
CA TYR A 102 16.01 -11.89 12.22
C TYR A 102 16.92 -13.14 12.26
N PHE A 103 16.37 -14.30 12.63
CA PHE A 103 17.12 -15.56 12.77
C PHE A 103 17.36 -16.28 11.43
N THR A 104 16.98 -15.70 10.29
CA THR A 104 17.28 -16.26 8.97
C THR A 104 18.76 -16.10 8.62
N PRO A 105 19.31 -16.98 7.75
CA PRO A 105 20.68 -16.85 7.28
C PRO A 105 20.97 -15.47 6.71
N SER A 106 22.19 -15.02 6.96
CA SER A 106 22.58 -13.64 6.89
C SER A 106 23.67 -13.50 5.82
N LEU A 107 23.48 -12.65 4.80
CA LEU A 107 24.47 -12.45 3.75
C LEU A 107 25.53 -11.42 4.19
N PRO A 108 26.82 -11.62 3.84
CA PRO A 108 27.84 -10.59 4.02
C PRO A 108 27.59 -9.40 3.05
N PRO A 109 27.98 -8.17 3.41
CA PRO A 109 28.63 -7.76 4.65
C PRO A 109 27.67 -7.66 5.84
N LYS A 110 28.20 -7.85 7.05
CA LYS A 110 27.50 -7.62 8.31
C LYS A 110 27.86 -6.23 8.81
N PHE A 111 26.87 -5.45 9.24
CA PHE A 111 27.10 -4.12 9.80
C PHE A 111 26.88 -4.17 11.31
N GLU A 112 27.96 -3.96 12.06
CA GLU A 112 27.91 -3.86 13.52
C GLU A 112 27.70 -2.41 13.92
N PHE A 113 26.79 -2.18 14.86
CA PHE A 113 26.48 -0.86 15.38
C PHE A 113 26.06 -1.02 16.84
N SER A 114 26.54 -0.10 17.69
CA SER A 114 26.22 -0.10 19.11
C SER A 114 25.29 1.09 19.39
N ILE A 115 24.10 0.81 19.94
CA ILE A 115 23.16 1.84 20.38
C ILE A 115 22.97 1.67 21.88
N LEU A 116 23.26 2.72 22.66
CA LEU A 116 23.13 2.74 24.12
C LEU A 116 23.88 1.59 24.83
N GLY A 117 25.03 1.16 24.27
CA GLY A 117 25.83 0.05 24.82
C GLY A 117 25.28 -1.34 24.53
N ILE A 118 24.25 -1.44 23.67
CA ILE A 118 23.76 -2.71 23.14
C ILE A 118 24.32 -2.86 21.73
N ASP A 119 25.19 -3.84 21.56
CA ASP A 119 25.72 -4.21 20.26
C ASP A 119 24.63 -4.93 19.47
N ALA A 120 24.31 -4.37 18.31
CA ALA A 120 23.44 -5.00 17.35
C ALA A 120 24.14 -5.20 16.01
N LEU A 121 23.70 -6.24 15.34
CA LEU A 121 24.19 -6.65 14.05
C LEU A 121 23.06 -6.42 13.04
N LEU A 122 23.16 -5.36 12.23
CA LEU A 122 22.29 -5.21 11.06
C LEU A 122 22.85 -6.11 9.99
N VAL A 123 22.12 -7.18 9.71
CA VAL A 123 22.51 -8.08 8.64
C VAL A 123 21.59 -7.94 7.45
N LEU A 124 22.18 -8.09 6.27
CA LEU A 124 21.45 -8.34 5.04
C LEU A 124 20.80 -9.74 5.14
N ASN A 125 19.61 -9.78 5.74
CA ASN A 125 18.81 -11.00 5.90
C ASN A 125 17.45 -10.85 5.19
N VAL A 126 16.63 -11.89 5.28
CA VAL A 126 15.29 -11.91 4.65
C VAL A 126 14.41 -10.78 5.22
N GLY A 127 14.59 -10.41 6.49
CA GLY A 127 13.86 -9.31 7.13
C GLY A 127 14.15 -7.94 6.50
N LEU A 128 15.41 -7.65 6.18
CA LEU A 128 15.78 -6.41 5.48
C LEU A 128 15.24 -6.40 4.05
N LEU A 129 15.34 -7.52 3.33
CA LEU A 129 14.78 -7.64 1.99
C LEU A 129 13.27 -7.38 2.00
N PHE A 130 12.55 -7.96 2.96
CA PHE A 130 11.13 -7.72 3.17
C PHE A 130 10.83 -6.23 3.41
N THR A 131 11.59 -5.58 4.30
CA THR A 131 11.46 -4.14 4.60
C THR A 131 11.65 -3.28 3.36
N VAL A 132 12.68 -3.55 2.55
CA VAL A 132 12.97 -2.78 1.34
C VAL A 132 11.88 -2.97 0.29
N ILE A 133 11.44 -4.21 0.05
CA ILE A 133 10.37 -4.50 -0.92
C ILE A 133 9.07 -3.79 -0.51
N TYR A 134 8.65 -3.92 0.75
CA TYR A 134 7.45 -3.28 1.26
C TYR A 134 7.57 -1.75 1.23
N GLY A 135 8.70 -1.21 1.68
CA GLY A 135 8.92 0.24 1.69
C GLY A 135 8.82 0.84 0.30
N VAL A 136 9.50 0.26 -0.68
CA VAL A 136 9.44 0.79 -2.04
C VAL A 136 8.05 0.60 -2.66
N PHE A 137 7.39 -0.52 -2.39
CA PHE A 137 6.01 -0.75 -2.81
C PHE A 137 5.07 0.33 -2.27
N TYR A 138 5.17 0.67 -0.98
CA TYR A 138 4.35 1.70 -0.35
C TYR A 138 4.64 3.10 -0.85
N ILE A 139 5.92 3.46 -1.03
CA ILE A 139 6.29 4.74 -1.66
C ILE A 139 5.65 4.78 -3.05
N CYS A 140 5.68 3.69 -3.82
CA CYS A 140 5.04 3.56 -5.14
C CYS A 140 3.51 3.72 -5.12
N LEU A 141 2.82 3.40 -4.02
CA LEU A 141 1.39 3.70 -3.87
C LEU A 141 1.17 5.21 -3.66
N ASP A 142 1.79 5.76 -2.62
CA ASP A 142 1.77 7.18 -2.30
C ASP A 142 3.11 7.63 -1.69
N LYS A 143 3.66 8.75 -2.17
CA LYS A 143 5.01 9.17 -1.80
C LYS A 143 5.11 9.51 -0.31
N LYS A 144 4.16 10.29 0.23
CA LYS A 144 4.29 10.84 1.60
C LYS A 144 3.93 9.77 2.64
N ALA A 145 2.76 9.15 2.52
CA ALA A 145 2.35 8.06 3.40
C ALA A 145 3.28 6.85 3.24
N GLY A 146 3.73 6.55 2.02
CA GLY A 146 4.65 5.45 1.78
C GLY A 146 6.05 5.68 2.35
N SER A 147 6.53 6.94 2.36
CA SER A 147 7.79 7.28 3.05
C SER A 147 7.65 7.09 4.56
N LEU A 148 6.55 7.54 5.16
CA LEU A 148 6.28 7.31 6.58
C LEU A 148 6.17 5.82 6.90
N ALA A 149 5.44 5.05 6.07
CA ALA A 149 5.34 3.60 6.22
C ALA A 149 6.72 2.93 6.14
N THR A 150 7.59 3.39 5.23
CA THR A 150 8.97 2.90 5.11
C THR A 150 9.78 3.16 6.38
N LEU A 151 9.65 4.35 6.98
CA LEU A 151 10.29 4.66 8.25
C LEU A 151 9.80 3.74 9.38
N LEU A 152 8.50 3.46 9.44
CA LEU A 152 7.92 2.52 10.42
C LEU A 152 8.40 1.08 10.20
N LEU A 153 8.50 0.62 8.95
CA LEU A 153 9.05 -0.69 8.61
C LEU A 153 10.51 -0.82 9.01
N LEU A 154 11.33 0.21 8.73
CA LEU A 154 12.72 0.27 9.15
C LEU A 154 12.85 0.26 10.67
N PHE A 155 12.03 1.04 11.37
CA PHE A 155 11.97 1.01 12.82
C PHE A 155 11.64 -0.38 13.35
N CYS A 156 10.61 -1.03 12.80
CA CYS A 156 10.23 -2.39 13.18
C CYS A 156 11.38 -3.37 12.98
N TRP A 157 12.04 -3.32 11.82
CA TRP A 157 13.16 -4.22 11.50
C TRP A 157 14.38 -4.01 12.41
N VAL A 158 14.75 -2.75 12.69
CA VAL A 158 15.85 -2.44 13.61
C VAL A 158 15.49 -2.90 15.03
N ALA A 159 14.34 -2.48 15.55
CA ALA A 159 13.91 -2.81 16.90
C ALA A 159 13.68 -4.32 17.10
N SER A 160 13.16 -5.04 16.10
CA SER A 160 13.02 -6.49 16.15
C SER A 160 14.37 -7.20 16.10
N SER A 161 15.36 -6.64 15.40
CA SER A 161 16.72 -7.19 15.36
C SER A 161 17.43 -7.04 16.70
N PHE A 162 17.30 -5.88 17.37
CA PHE A 162 17.75 -5.69 18.75
C PHE A 162 17.08 -6.65 19.72
N LEU A 163 15.75 -6.79 19.60
CA LEU A 163 15.01 -7.70 20.47
C LEU A 163 15.41 -9.16 20.22
N GLY A 164 15.62 -9.54 18.95
CA GLY A 164 16.08 -10.87 18.55
C GLY A 164 17.46 -11.21 19.07
N SER A 165 18.41 -10.26 19.02
CA SER A 165 19.76 -10.46 19.56
C SER A 165 19.74 -10.62 21.09
N TRP A 166 18.89 -9.86 21.79
CA TRP A 166 18.76 -9.92 23.23
C TRP A 166 18.07 -11.18 23.74
N LEU A 167 16.95 -11.60 23.12
CA LEU A 167 16.18 -12.76 23.55
C LEU A 167 16.83 -14.09 23.14
N GLY A 168 17.53 -14.11 22.01
CA GLY A 168 17.94 -15.34 21.33
C GLY A 168 16.74 -16.15 20.80
N PHE A 169 17.02 -17.15 19.96
CA PHE A 169 15.96 -17.88 19.26
C PHE A 169 14.98 -18.57 20.21
N SER A 170 15.50 -19.27 21.23
CA SER A 170 14.71 -20.10 22.17
C SER A 170 13.56 -19.36 22.86
N LEU A 171 13.76 -18.07 23.18
CA LEU A 171 12.72 -17.23 23.78
C LEU A 171 11.94 -16.46 22.72
N ALA A 172 12.61 -15.94 21.69
CA ALA A 172 11.98 -15.14 20.65
C ALA A 172 10.84 -15.88 19.93
N TRP A 173 11.01 -17.14 19.55
CA TRP A 173 9.95 -17.88 18.84
C TRP A 173 8.68 -18.04 19.70
N LYS A 174 8.82 -18.16 21.02
CA LYS A 174 7.68 -18.25 21.96
C LYS A 174 6.92 -16.93 22.01
N VAL A 175 7.66 -15.82 22.12
CA VAL A 175 7.08 -14.46 22.07
C VAL A 175 6.32 -14.25 20.77
N VAL A 176 6.92 -14.65 19.63
CA VAL A 176 6.29 -14.56 18.30
C VAL A 176 4.99 -15.35 18.26
N VAL A 177 4.99 -16.62 18.68
CA VAL A 177 3.78 -17.48 18.66
C VAL A 177 2.66 -16.88 19.50
N VAL A 178 2.95 -16.47 20.74
CA VAL A 178 1.94 -15.87 21.62
C VAL A 178 1.37 -14.59 21.02
N ALA A 179 2.24 -13.69 20.56
CA ALA A 179 1.81 -12.43 19.96
C ALA A 179 0.96 -12.64 18.70
N GLN A 180 1.40 -13.54 17.79
CA GLN A 180 0.65 -13.86 16.58
C GLN A 180 -0.73 -14.43 16.90
N ILE A 181 -0.83 -15.40 17.82
CA ILE A 181 -2.13 -15.96 18.23
C ILE A 181 -3.06 -14.87 18.77
N VAL A 182 -2.58 -14.02 19.68
CA VAL A 182 -3.39 -12.93 20.27
C VAL A 182 -3.85 -11.94 19.20
N CYS A 183 -2.92 -11.46 18.36
CA CYS A 183 -3.22 -10.45 17.35
C CYS A 183 -4.19 -10.97 16.28
N TRP A 184 -3.94 -12.17 15.74
CA TRP A 184 -4.83 -12.79 14.75
C TRP A 184 -6.21 -13.11 15.33
N THR A 185 -6.27 -13.58 16.58
CA THR A 185 -7.56 -13.79 17.27
C THR A 185 -8.35 -12.49 17.34
N GLY A 186 -7.70 -11.38 17.69
CA GLY A 186 -8.32 -10.06 17.67
C GLY A 186 -8.87 -9.69 16.29
N GLN A 187 -8.07 -9.85 15.24
CA GLN A 187 -8.47 -9.55 13.84
C GLN A 187 -9.67 -10.39 13.39
N PHE A 188 -9.67 -11.69 13.69
CA PHE A 188 -10.80 -12.57 13.36
C PHE A 188 -12.06 -12.24 14.16
N ILE A 189 -11.93 -11.83 15.43
CA ILE A 189 -13.06 -11.32 16.22
C ILE A 189 -13.60 -10.03 15.59
N GLY A 190 -12.72 -9.13 15.15
CA GLY A 190 -13.04 -7.93 14.38
C GLY A 190 -14.02 -8.22 13.23
N HIS A 191 -13.59 -9.09 12.32
CA HIS A 191 -14.40 -9.49 11.18
C HIS A 191 -15.65 -10.31 11.55
N GLY A 192 -15.52 -11.29 12.43
CA GLY A 192 -16.60 -12.22 12.75
C GLY A 192 -17.74 -11.58 13.56
N VAL A 193 -17.39 -10.78 14.57
CA VAL A 193 -18.36 -10.19 15.51
C VAL A 193 -18.86 -8.84 15.01
N PHE A 194 -17.97 -7.96 14.55
CA PHE A 194 -18.33 -6.57 14.25
C PHE A 194 -18.74 -6.37 12.78
N GLU A 195 -17.99 -6.93 11.82
CA GLU A 195 -18.36 -6.84 10.39
C GLU A 195 -19.39 -7.90 9.99
N LYS A 196 -19.45 -9.03 10.72
CA LYS A 196 -20.27 -10.21 10.36
C LYS A 196 -20.02 -10.67 8.93
N ARG A 197 -18.76 -10.58 8.50
CA ARG A 197 -18.27 -10.88 7.16
C ARG A 197 -16.97 -11.65 7.27
N ALA A 198 -16.77 -12.60 6.37
CA ALA A 198 -15.49 -13.30 6.27
C ALA A 198 -14.35 -12.31 5.95
N PRO A 199 -13.15 -12.51 6.52
CA PRO A 199 -12.04 -11.60 6.32
C PRO A 199 -11.54 -11.59 4.86
N ALA A 200 -11.11 -10.44 4.37
CA ALA A 200 -10.62 -10.24 3.00
C ALA A 200 -9.42 -11.14 2.62
N LEU A 201 -8.69 -11.65 3.62
CA LEU A 201 -7.59 -12.60 3.43
C LEU A 201 -8.01 -13.89 2.70
N LEU A 202 -9.28 -14.29 2.80
CA LEU A 202 -9.80 -15.46 2.10
C LEU A 202 -10.07 -15.18 0.61
N ASP A 203 -10.20 -13.90 0.22
CA ASP A 203 -10.46 -13.49 -1.15
C ASP A 203 -9.16 -13.21 -1.91
N ASN A 204 -8.15 -12.62 -1.24
CA ASN A 204 -6.84 -12.37 -1.82
C ASN A 204 -5.73 -12.30 -0.75
N LEU A 205 -5.12 -13.44 -0.46
CA LEU A 205 -4.12 -13.59 0.61
C LEU A 205 -2.91 -12.65 0.41
N VAL A 206 -2.31 -12.66 -0.79
CA VAL A 206 -1.10 -11.88 -1.08
C VAL A 206 -1.38 -10.38 -0.95
N GLN A 207 -2.49 -9.91 -1.52
CA GLN A 207 -2.88 -8.50 -1.41
C GLN A 207 -3.21 -8.12 0.04
N ALA A 208 -3.87 -8.99 0.80
CA ALA A 208 -4.21 -8.72 2.20
C ALA A 208 -2.93 -8.50 3.05
N PHE A 209 -1.95 -9.38 2.94
CA PHE A 209 -0.68 -9.24 3.66
C PHE A 209 0.14 -8.04 3.20
N LEU A 210 0.25 -7.84 1.88
CA LEU A 210 1.05 -6.76 1.32
C LEU A 210 0.46 -5.38 1.63
N MET A 211 -0.87 -5.25 1.66
CA MET A 211 -1.51 -3.94 1.77
C MET A 211 -1.87 -3.54 3.20
N ALA A 212 -2.16 -4.51 4.09
CA ALA A 212 -2.72 -4.23 5.41
C ALA A 212 -1.92 -3.20 6.23
N PRO A 213 -0.57 -3.30 6.38
CA PRO A 213 0.19 -2.33 7.16
C PRO A 213 0.10 -0.90 6.61
N PHE A 214 0.09 -0.76 5.29
CA PHE A 214 -0.04 0.55 4.65
C PHE A 214 -1.45 1.12 4.79
N PHE A 215 -2.48 0.29 4.65
CA PHE A 215 -3.87 0.76 4.75
C PHE A 215 -4.27 1.18 6.15
N VAL A 216 -3.85 0.45 7.20
CA VAL A 216 -4.12 0.90 8.58
C VAL A 216 -3.38 2.21 8.90
N LEU A 217 -2.20 2.43 8.31
CA LEU A 217 -1.50 3.72 8.44
C LEU A 217 -2.23 4.83 7.68
N LEU A 218 -2.68 4.57 6.46
CA LEU A 218 -3.41 5.54 5.65
C LEU A 218 -4.74 5.92 6.31
N GLU A 219 -5.45 4.95 6.88
CA GLU A 219 -6.64 5.15 7.70
C GLU A 219 -6.35 6.08 8.88
N ALA A 220 -5.28 5.78 9.64
CA ALA A 220 -4.85 6.64 10.75
C ALA A 220 -4.51 8.06 10.27
N LEU A 221 -3.78 8.21 9.16
CA LEU A 221 -3.44 9.50 8.59
C LEU A 221 -4.68 10.30 8.15
N GLN A 222 -5.71 9.62 7.60
CA GLN A 222 -6.97 10.27 7.22
C GLN A 222 -7.71 10.84 8.42
N THR A 223 -7.59 10.25 9.62
CA THR A 223 -8.11 10.87 10.86
C THR A 223 -7.45 12.21 11.19
N PHE A 224 -6.24 12.46 10.68
CA PHE A 224 -5.52 13.73 10.75
C PHE A 224 -5.65 14.57 9.46
N ALA A 225 -6.72 14.36 8.69
CA ALA A 225 -7.04 15.08 7.46
C ALA A 225 -6.00 14.94 6.33
N TYR A 226 -5.18 13.88 6.36
CA TYR A 226 -4.28 13.57 5.26
C TYR A 226 -5.05 13.03 4.05
N GLU A 227 -4.79 13.59 2.86
CA GLU A 227 -5.18 12.98 1.59
C GLU A 227 -3.96 12.86 0.65
N PRO A 228 -3.79 11.72 -0.05
CA PRO A 228 -2.78 11.57 -1.11
C PRO A 228 -2.86 12.65 -2.19
N TYR A 229 -4.08 13.05 -2.55
CA TYR A 229 -4.39 14.18 -3.43
C TYR A 229 -5.80 14.72 -3.11
N PRO A 230 -6.13 15.97 -3.45
CA PRO A 230 -7.43 16.57 -3.13
C PRO A 230 -8.61 15.78 -3.72
N GLY A 231 -9.57 15.40 -2.88
CA GLY A 231 -10.76 14.65 -3.28
C GLY A 231 -10.57 13.13 -3.31
N PHE A 232 -9.42 12.64 -2.83
CA PHE A 232 -9.15 11.21 -2.70
C PHE A 232 -10.16 10.52 -1.78
N HIS A 233 -10.44 11.09 -0.59
CA HIS A 233 -11.35 10.46 0.37
C HIS A 233 -12.78 10.36 -0.20
N ALA A 234 -13.29 11.42 -0.84
CA ALA A 234 -14.60 11.41 -1.47
C ALA A 234 -14.69 10.34 -2.58
N THR A 235 -13.65 10.23 -3.40
CA THR A 235 -13.59 9.24 -4.49
C THR A 235 -13.55 7.81 -3.96
N VAL A 236 -12.75 7.56 -2.92
CA VAL A 236 -12.67 6.25 -2.25
C VAL A 236 -13.99 5.91 -1.58
N GLN A 237 -14.61 6.84 -0.84
CA GLN A 237 -15.86 6.60 -0.13
C GLN A 237 -16.98 6.20 -1.09
N ALA A 238 -17.11 6.88 -2.24
CA ALA A 238 -18.08 6.51 -3.26
C ALA A 238 -17.88 5.06 -3.78
N LYS A 239 -16.62 4.61 -3.91
CA LYS A 239 -16.29 3.23 -4.30
C LYS A 239 -16.56 2.24 -3.17
N VAL A 240 -16.30 2.60 -1.91
CA VAL A 240 -16.62 1.80 -0.72
C VAL A 240 -18.12 1.56 -0.64
N ASP A 241 -18.92 2.62 -0.73
CA ASP A 241 -20.39 2.56 -0.66
C ASP A 241 -20.96 1.67 -1.77
N THR A 242 -20.42 1.81 -2.98
CA THR A 242 -20.80 0.96 -4.12
C THR A 242 -20.51 -0.52 -3.84
N GLN A 243 -19.31 -0.86 -3.35
CA GLN A 243 -18.93 -2.24 -3.05
C GLN A 243 -19.73 -2.85 -1.89
N ILE A 244 -20.05 -2.06 -0.87
CA ILE A 244 -20.91 -2.50 0.25
C ILE A 244 -22.31 -2.82 -0.27
N ARG A 245 -22.90 -1.95 -1.10
CA ARG A 245 -24.21 -2.18 -1.71
C ARG A 245 -24.23 -3.45 -2.55
N GLU A 246 -23.25 -3.64 -3.43
CA GLU A 246 -23.15 -4.85 -4.26
C GLU A 246 -23.04 -6.13 -3.41
N TRP A 247 -22.30 -6.08 -2.30
CA TRP A 247 -22.19 -7.21 -1.37
C TRP A 247 -23.52 -7.50 -0.67
N GLN A 248 -24.24 -6.48 -0.22
CA GLN A 248 -25.56 -6.64 0.40
C GLN A 248 -26.58 -7.23 -0.58
N GLU A 249 -26.61 -6.74 -1.83
CA GLU A 249 -27.48 -7.25 -2.89
C GLU A 249 -27.18 -8.72 -3.21
N LYS A 250 -25.90 -9.14 -3.20
CA LYS A 250 -25.50 -10.54 -3.39
C LYS A 250 -25.93 -11.43 -2.22
N LYS A 251 -25.99 -10.91 -0.99
CA LYS A 251 -26.40 -11.66 0.20
C LYS A 251 -27.91 -11.90 0.26
N GLN A 252 -28.69 -11.07 -0.43
CA GLN A 252 -30.16 -11.17 -0.50
C GLN A 252 -30.67 -12.06 -1.64
N LYS A 253 -29.79 -12.45 -2.58
CA LYS A 253 -30.08 -13.40 -3.66
C LYS A 253 -29.78 -14.83 -3.21
#